data_AF-A0A317KXB1-F1
#
_entry.id   AF-A0A317KXB1-F1
#
_cell.length_a   1.000
_cell.length_b   1.000
_cell.length_c   1.000
_cell.angle_alpha   90.00
_cell.angle_beta   90.00
_cell.angle_gamma   90.00
#
_symmetry.space_group_name_H-M   'P 1'
#
loop_
_entity.id
_entity.type
_entity.pdbx_description
1 polymer ?
#
loop_
_entity_poly.entity_id
_entity_poly.type
_entity_poly.pdbx_seq_one_letter_code
_entity_poly.pdbx_strand_id
1 'polypeptide(L)' 'MTEHQNHPNPDDRSDNVEKLQQKVQDTIENIEAAHDTMKFASSEEKEKIKDKNHRREEAISGMRAEIKDEARNQQQ' A
#
# COMPACT_ATOMS: atom_id res chain seq x y z
N MET A 1 7.89 10.02 28.13
CA MET A 1 7.81 10.15 26.66
C MET A 1 7.66 8.73 26.15
N THR A 2 6.46 8.33 25.76
CA THR A 2 6.20 6.96 25.29
C THR A 2 6.76 6.86 23.88
N GLU A 3 8.01 6.39 23.79
CA GLU A 3 8.56 5.86 22.55
C GLU A 3 7.67 4.68 22.14
N HIS A 4 6.76 4.91 21.20
CA HIS A 4 6.13 3.84 20.45
C HIS A 4 7.23 3.23 19.57
N GLN A 5 8.07 2.42 20.19
CA GLN A 5 8.93 1.49 19.49
C GLN A 5 7.98 0.58 18.73
N ASN A 6 7.82 0.87 17.46
CA ASN A 6 7.19 0.01 16.47
C ASN A 6 8.12 -1.20 16.30
N HIS A 7 8.23 -2.00 17.36
CA HIS A 7 8.82 -3.31 17.30
C HIS A 7 7.87 -4.12 16.45
N PRO A 8 8.29 -4.58 15.26
CA PRO A 8 7.54 -5.64 14.59
C PRO A 8 7.48 -6.77 15.61
N ASN A 9 6.27 -7.17 16.00
CA ASN A 9 6.13 -8.44 16.69
C ASN A 9 6.87 -9.48 15.85
N PRO A 10 7.61 -10.40 16.48
CA PRO A 10 8.22 -11.53 15.77
C PRO A 10 7.13 -12.53 15.31
N ASP A 11 5.95 -12.05 14.93
CA ASP A 11 5.08 -12.77 14.01
C ASP A 11 5.91 -13.04 12.76
N ASP A 12 5.85 -14.29 12.30
CA ASP A 12 6.66 -14.82 11.22
C ASP A 12 6.82 -13.77 10.11
N ARG A 13 8.05 -13.26 9.92
CA ARG A 13 8.30 -12.15 8.99
C ARG A 13 7.84 -12.49 7.57
N SER A 14 7.65 -13.78 7.28
CA SER A 14 7.04 -14.31 6.05
C SER A 14 5.59 -13.90 5.87
N ASP A 15 4.81 -13.94 6.95
CA ASP A 15 3.40 -13.52 6.97
C ASP A 15 3.30 -12.01 6.72
N ASN A 16 4.21 -11.20 7.29
CA ASN A 16 4.22 -9.75 7.05
C ASN A 16 4.48 -9.40 5.58
N VAL A 17 5.42 -10.09 4.91
CA VAL A 17 5.68 -9.91 3.47
C VAL A 17 4.44 -10.28 2.65
N GLU A 18 3.81 -11.42 2.93
CA GLU A 18 2.61 -11.89 2.22
C GLU A 18 1.45 -10.90 2.40
N LYS A 19 1.18 -10.45 3.63
CA LYS A 19 0.15 -9.43 3.93
C LYS A 19 0.42 -8.11 3.22
N LEU A 20 1.67 -7.65 3.18
CA LEU A 20 2.03 -6.41 2.48
C LEU A 20 1.87 -6.56 0.96
N GLN A 21 2.26 -7.70 0.39
CA GLN A 21 2.06 -8.00 -1.02
C GLN A 21 0.56 -8.01 -1.39
N GLN A 22 -0.28 -8.66 -0.57
CA GLN A 22 -1.72 -8.66 -0.77
C GLN A 22 -2.29 -7.24 -0.72
N LYS A 23 -1.92 -6.44 0.29
CA LYS A 23 -2.37 -5.03 0.38
C LYS A 23 -1.94 -4.20 -0.83
N VAL A 24 -0.73 -4.41 -1.36
CA VAL A 24 -0.27 -3.75 -2.59
C VAL A 24 -1.17 -4.14 -3.76
N GLN A 25 -1.43 -5.43 -3.94
CA GLN A 25 -2.29 -5.94 -5.01
C GLN A 25 -3.71 -5.37 -4.91
N ASP A 26 -4.34 -5.44 -3.73
CA ASP A 26 -5.66 -4.88 -3.46
C ASP A 26 -5.70 -3.36 -3.76
N THR A 27 -4.62 -2.64 -3.43
CA THR A 27 -4.54 -1.19 -3.66
C THR A 27 -4.42 -0.88 -5.16
N ILE A 28 -3.67 -1.70 -5.92
CA ILE A 28 -3.56 -1.58 -7.38
C ILE A 28 -4.92 -1.83 -8.03
N GLU A 29 -5.63 -2.90 -7.65
CA GLU A 29 -6.98 -3.19 -8.16
C GLU A 29 -7.96 -2.05 -7.84
N ASN A 30 -7.85 -1.45 -6.66
CA ASN A 30 -8.64 -0.28 -6.29
C ASN A 30 -8.32 0.96 -7.13
N ILE A 31 -7.07 1.15 -7.58
CA ILE A 31 -6.69 2.23 -8.50
C ILE A 31 -7.29 1.97 -9.88
N GLU A 32 -7.20 0.74 -10.38
CA GLU A 32 -7.76 0.35 -11.69
C GLU A 32 -9.29 0.49 -11.71
N ALA A 33 -9.98 -0.03 -10.70
CA ALA A 33 -11.42 0.13 -10.55
C ALA A 33 -11.81 1.62 -10.45
N ALA A 34 -11.00 2.43 -9.76
CA ALA A 34 -11.22 3.87 -9.69
C ALA A 34 -11.08 4.54 -11.07
N HIS A 35 -10.13 4.11 -11.92
CA HIS A 35 -10.02 4.60 -13.30
C HIS A 35 -11.23 4.22 -14.17
N ASP A 36 -11.81 3.04 -13.96
CA ASP A 36 -13.04 2.66 -14.65
C ASP A 36 -14.23 3.52 -14.21
N THR A 37 -14.38 3.78 -12.90
CA THR A 37 -15.44 4.68 -12.41
C THR A 37 -15.25 6.12 -12.88
N MET A 38 -14.01 6.59 -13.08
CA MET A 38 -13.73 7.91 -13.64
C MET A 38 -14.36 8.12 -15.02
N LYS A 39 -14.58 7.07 -15.82
CA LYS A 39 -15.19 7.21 -17.16
C LYS A 39 -16.60 7.80 -17.09
N PHE A 40 -17.33 7.55 -16.01
CA PHE A 40 -18.71 7.99 -15.80
C PHE A 40 -18.84 9.16 -14.82
N ALA A 41 -17.74 9.53 -14.16
CA ALA A 41 -17.72 10.55 -13.14
C ALA A 41 -17.70 11.98 -13.70
N SER A 42 -18.24 12.93 -12.93
CA SER A 42 -18.15 14.37 -13.23
C SER A 42 -16.70 14.89 -13.14
N SER A 43 -16.44 16.09 -13.65
CA SER A 43 -15.10 16.69 -13.60
C SER A 43 -14.56 16.85 -12.17
N GLU A 44 -15.42 17.22 -11.20
CA GLU A 44 -15.01 17.36 -9.80
C GLU A 44 -14.69 15.99 -9.17
N GLU A 45 -15.50 14.97 -9.44
CA GLU A 45 -15.26 13.61 -8.97
C GLU A 45 -13.99 13.01 -9.56
N LYS A 46 -13.70 13.29 -10.84
CA LYS A 46 -12.44 12.86 -11.48
C LYS A 46 -11.22 13.39 -10.76
N GLU A 47 -11.20 14.67 -10.38
CA GLU A 47 -10.08 15.24 -9.63
C GLU A 47 -9.94 14.59 -8.25
N LYS A 48 -11.05 14.39 -7.53
CA LYS A 48 -11.04 13.65 -6.24
C LYS A 48 -10.51 12.23 -6.38
N ILE A 49 -10.87 11.53 -7.45
CA ILE A 49 -10.37 10.17 -7.72
C ILE A 49 -8.88 10.20 -8.03
N LYS A 50 -8.38 11.14 -8.84
CA LYS A 50 -6.96 11.30 -9.12
C LYS A 50 -6.16 11.57 -7.84
N ASP A 51 -6.60 12.50 -6.99
CA ASP A 51 -5.93 12.80 -5.72
C ASP A 51 -5.91 11.61 -4.77
N LYS A 52 -6.97 10.79 -4.79
CA LYS A 52 -7.03 9.55 -4.02
C LYS A 52 -6.09 8.49 -4.59
N ASN A 53 -6.01 8.35 -5.91
CA ASN A 53 -5.11 7.43 -6.58
C ASN A 53 -3.65 7.83 -6.36
N HIS A 54 -3.31 9.11 -6.41
CA HIS A 54 -1.97 9.61 -6.12
C HIS A 54 -1.49 9.19 -4.71
N ARG A 55 -2.33 9.41 -3.69
CA ARG A 55 -2.02 8.97 -2.31
C ARG A 55 -1.88 7.45 -2.18
N ARG A 56 -2.63 6.68 -2.97
CA ARG A 56 -2.50 5.21 -3.02
C ARG A 56 -1.17 4.77 -3.65
N GLU A 57 -0.71 5.47 -4.69
CA GLU A 57 0.61 5.22 -5.29
C GLU A 57 1.73 5.48 -4.29
N GLU A 58 1.67 6.58 -3.53
CA GLU A 58 2.62 6.85 -2.45
C GLU A 58 2.61 5.75 -1.38
N ALA A 59 1.42 5.29 -0.97
CA ALA A 59 1.28 4.19 -0.03
C ALA A 59 1.87 2.87 -0.56
N ILE A 60 1.64 2.55 -1.84
CA ILE A 60 2.25 1.39 -2.51
C ILE A 60 3.78 1.51 -2.52
N SER A 61 4.32 2.69 -2.78
CA SER A 61 5.78 2.92 -2.74
C SER A 61 6.35 2.63 -1.34
N GLY A 62 5.68 3.07 -0.28
CA GLY A 62 6.03 2.75 1.10
C GLY A 62 5.98 1.25 1.39
N MET A 63 4.88 0.59 1.06
CA MET A 63 4.73 -0.86 1.26
C MET A 63 5.77 -1.67 0.47
N ARG A 64 6.12 -1.25 -0.75
CA ARG A 64 7.17 -1.90 -1.55
C ARG A 64 8.56 -1.75 -0.92
N ALA A 65 8.85 -0.62 -0.30
CA ALA A 65 10.08 -0.42 0.45
C ALA A 65 10.12 -1.34 1.68
N GLU A 66 9.03 -1.41 2.45
CA GLU A 66 8.89 -2.30 3.61
C GLU A 66 9.06 -3.78 3.23
N ILE A 67 8.38 -4.25 2.16
CA ILE A 67 8.52 -5.62 1.66
C ILE A 67 9.99 -5.96 1.36
N LYS A 68 10.72 -5.01 0.76
CA LYS A 68 12.12 -5.22 0.39
C LYS A 68 13.03 -5.32 1.62
N ASP A 69 12.77 -4.51 2.64
CA ASP A 69 13.54 -4.55 3.87
C ASP A 69 13.22 -5.80 4.71
N GLU A 70 11.97 -6.22 4.77
CA GLU A 70 11.55 -7.47 5.42
C GLU A 70 12.15 -8.70 4.71
N ALA A 71 12.12 -8.74 3.37
CA ALA A 71 12.72 -9.83 2.60
C ALA A 71 14.24 -9.94 2.80
N ARG A 72 14.94 -8.81 2.97
CA ARG A 72 16.37 -8.80 3.29
C ARG A 72 16.66 -9.30 4.70
N ASN A 73 15.78 -8.99 5.65
CA ASN A 73 15.87 -9.42 7.04
C ASN A 73 15.54 -10.92 7.26
N GLN A 74 14.90 -11.57 6.28
CA GLN A 74 14.72 -13.03 6.26
C GLN A 74 15.97 -13.81 5.81
N GLN A 75 16.87 -13.18 5.05
CA GLN A 75 18.05 -13.84 4.47
C GLN A 75 19.31 -13.72 5.35
N GLN A 76 19.21 -13.13 6.54
CA GLN A 76 20.28 -13.03 7.55
C GLN A 76 19.98 -13.94 8.73
#